data_AF-A0A418QFH4-F1
#
_entry.id   AF-A0A418QFH4-F1
#
_cell.length_a   1.000
_cell.length_b   1.000
_cell.length_c   1.000
_cell.angle_alpha   90.00
_cell.angle_beta   90.00
_cell.angle_gamma   90.00
#
_symmetry.space_group_name_H-M   'P 1'
#
loop_
_entity.id
_entity.type
_entity.pdbx_description
1 polymer ?
#
loop_
_entity_poly.entity_id
_entity_poly.type
_entity_poly.pdbx_seq_one_letter_code
_entity_poly.pdbx_strand_id
1 'polypeptide(L)'
;MAQPALTRASRATVAVIGPRALLSEPLVAAPLRAALDDLGLHGVFSHELPVADVLKRAERMEQPRATAGDRELFGAVSLLGGKGAVKGFVFVSGARDGATASALSRLAERQHKPTLLLSVDGQVDFPELAAFRDRVTLGGAARPAPGGVDSAEGEGA
;
A
#
# COMPACT_ATOMS: atom_id res chain seq x y z
N MET A 1 -0.65 1.10 23.24
CA MET A 1 -1.26 0.59 21.99
C MET A 1 -0.26 -0.34 21.33
N ALA A 2 -0.60 -1.61 21.10
CA ALA A 2 0.29 -2.59 20.47
C ALA A 2 0.31 -2.40 18.94
N GLN A 3 1.43 -2.74 18.27
CA GLN A 3 1.50 -2.68 16.81
C GLN A 3 0.60 -3.79 16.18
N PRO A 4 -0.12 -3.50 15.08
CA PRO A 4 -0.92 -4.52 14.41
C PRO A 4 -0.02 -5.62 13.85
N ALA A 5 -0.51 -6.86 13.91
CA ALA A 5 0.21 -8.01 13.37
C ALA A 5 0.42 -7.84 11.85
N LEU A 6 1.67 -7.93 11.42
CA LEU A 6 2.09 -7.67 10.03
C LEU A 6 2.12 -8.93 9.16
N THR A 7 1.74 -10.07 9.73
CA THR A 7 1.75 -11.37 9.06
C THR A 7 0.54 -12.17 9.51
N ARG A 8 -0.20 -12.71 8.55
CA ARG A 8 -1.21 -13.75 8.75
C ARG A 8 -0.85 -14.91 7.83
N ALA A 9 -0.81 -16.14 8.36
CA ALA A 9 -0.38 -17.31 7.59
C ALA A 9 -1.16 -17.38 6.25
N SER A 10 -0.42 -17.57 5.16
CA SER A 10 -0.93 -17.70 3.78
C SER A 10 -1.59 -16.47 3.14
N ARG A 11 -1.45 -15.26 3.71
CA ARG A 11 -2.04 -14.03 3.14
C ARG A 11 -1.00 -12.95 2.86
N ALA A 12 -1.06 -12.36 1.66
CA ALA A 12 -0.22 -11.20 1.33
C ALA A 12 -0.69 -9.99 2.14
N THR A 13 0.24 -9.33 2.84
CA THR A 13 -0.07 -8.15 3.66
C THR A 13 0.00 -6.88 2.82
N VAL A 14 -1.00 -6.03 2.90
CA VAL A 14 -1.08 -4.75 2.17
C VAL A 14 -1.29 -3.60 3.15
N ALA A 15 -0.61 -2.49 2.92
CA ALA A 15 -0.74 -1.29 3.73
C ALA A 15 -1.88 -0.42 3.20
N VAL A 16 -2.85 -0.07 4.06
CA VAL A 16 -3.95 0.83 3.73
C VAL A 16 -3.65 2.21 4.31
N ILE A 17 -3.35 3.16 3.44
CA ILE A 17 -2.84 4.49 3.78
C ILE A 17 -3.87 5.54 3.39
N GLY A 18 -4.26 6.42 4.30
CA GLY A 18 -5.20 7.50 4.03
C GLY A 18 -5.32 8.41 5.26
N PRO A 19 -6.08 9.51 5.15
CA PRO A 19 -6.32 10.39 6.29
C PRO A 19 -6.87 9.61 7.48
N ARG A 20 -6.33 9.86 8.68
CA ARG A 20 -6.77 9.17 9.89
C ARG A 20 -8.26 9.34 10.13
N ALA A 21 -8.77 10.57 9.98
CA ALA A 21 -10.19 10.86 10.12
C ALA A 21 -11.06 10.03 9.17
N LEU A 22 -10.63 9.82 7.93
CA LEU A 22 -11.36 9.01 6.96
C LEU A 22 -11.32 7.52 7.31
N LEU A 23 -10.13 7.00 7.63
CA LEU A 23 -9.94 5.57 7.89
C LEU A 23 -10.40 5.15 9.29
N SER A 24 -10.62 6.08 10.22
CA SER A 24 -11.26 5.77 11.51
C SER A 24 -12.77 5.59 11.40
N GLU A 25 -13.40 6.05 10.32
CA GLU A 25 -14.83 5.90 10.12
C GLU A 25 -15.20 4.44 9.82
N PRO A 26 -16.00 3.76 10.67
CA PRO A 26 -16.36 2.36 10.45
C PRO A 26 -17.08 2.12 9.12
N LEU A 27 -17.87 3.10 8.65
CA LEU A 27 -18.58 3.03 7.36
C LEU A 27 -17.63 2.99 6.15
N VAL A 28 -16.38 3.44 6.32
CA VAL A 28 -15.34 3.35 5.27
C VAL A 28 -14.43 2.17 5.53
N ALA A 29 -13.96 2.01 6.76
CA ALA A 29 -12.95 1.02 7.11
C ALA A 29 -13.49 -0.42 7.08
N ALA A 30 -14.72 -0.65 7.56
CA ALA A 30 -15.26 -2.00 7.66
C ALA A 30 -15.54 -2.63 6.28
N PRO A 31 -16.21 -1.95 5.31
CA PRO A 31 -16.38 -2.51 3.97
C PRO A 31 -15.05 -2.75 3.26
N LEU A 32 -14.10 -1.81 3.36
CA LEU A 32 -12.77 -1.98 2.76
C LEU A 32 -12.02 -3.18 3.38
N ARG A 33 -12.12 -3.35 4.70
CA ARG A 33 -11.53 -4.50 5.40
C ARG A 33 -12.17 -5.81 4.95
N ALA A 34 -13.50 -5.86 4.87
CA ALA A 34 -14.22 -7.03 4.39
C ALA A 34 -13.82 -7.41 2.95
N ALA A 35 -13.75 -6.43 2.04
CA ALA A 35 -13.36 -6.68 0.66
C ALA A 35 -11.90 -7.18 0.52
N LEU A 36 -10.96 -6.64 1.31
CA LEU A 36 -9.60 -7.18 1.40
C LEU A 36 -9.62 -8.60 2.00
N ASP A 37 -10.48 -8.82 2.98
CA ASP A 37 -10.61 -10.11 3.65
C ASP A 37 -11.07 -11.21 2.69
N ASP A 38 -12.11 -10.94 1.90
CA ASP A 38 -12.66 -11.84 0.88
C ASP A 38 -11.66 -12.17 -0.23
N LEU A 39 -10.77 -11.23 -0.57
CA LEU A 39 -9.72 -11.40 -1.56
C LEU A 39 -8.46 -12.10 -1.03
N GLY A 40 -8.44 -12.53 0.24
CA GLY A 40 -7.27 -13.18 0.83
C GLY A 40 -6.11 -12.21 1.15
N LEU A 41 -6.32 -10.90 1.12
CA LEU A 41 -5.32 -9.89 1.49
C LEU A 41 -5.43 -9.47 2.97
N HIS A 42 -4.30 -9.39 3.67
CA HIS A 42 -4.29 -8.87 5.06
C HIS A 42 -4.04 -7.36 5.07
N GLY A 43 -5.09 -6.57 5.33
CA GLY A 43 -5.02 -5.11 5.37
C GLY A 43 -4.52 -4.58 6.71
N VAL A 44 -3.40 -3.83 6.68
CA VAL A 44 -2.88 -3.06 7.83
C VAL A 44 -3.21 -1.59 7.63
N PHE A 45 -4.07 -1.04 8.48
CA PHE A 45 -4.60 0.31 8.30
C PHE A 45 -3.74 1.34 9.04
N SER A 46 -3.40 2.43 8.36
CA SER A 46 -2.53 3.48 8.88
C SER A 46 -3.06 4.17 10.14
N HIS A 47 -4.38 4.31 10.30
CA HIS A 47 -4.99 4.90 11.49
C HIS A 47 -4.78 4.04 12.76
N GLU A 48 -4.53 2.74 12.60
CA GLU A 48 -4.29 1.79 13.70
C GLU A 48 -2.82 1.81 14.18
N LEU A 49 -1.94 2.51 13.45
CA LEU A 49 -0.54 2.62 13.80
C LEU A 49 -0.35 3.59 14.98
N PRO A 50 0.60 3.32 15.90
CA PRO A 50 0.97 4.25 16.96
C PRO A 50 1.39 5.61 16.37
N VAL A 51 0.70 6.67 16.76
CA VAL A 51 0.92 8.03 16.23
C VAL A 51 2.38 8.46 16.43
N ALA A 52 2.96 8.18 17.59
CA ALA A 52 4.36 8.53 17.88
C ALA A 52 5.34 7.90 16.87
N ASP A 53 5.13 6.64 16.49
CA ASP A 53 5.98 5.94 15.52
C ASP A 53 5.83 6.54 14.12
N VAL A 54 4.59 6.88 13.73
CA VAL A 54 4.28 7.53 12.46
C VAL A 54 4.95 8.90 12.37
N LEU A 55 4.80 9.74 13.40
CA LEU A 55 5.38 11.08 13.45
C LEU A 55 6.91 11.04 13.47
N LYS A 56 7.51 10.09 14.19
CA LYS A 56 8.97 9.88 14.16
C LYS A 56 9.49 9.56 12.75
N ARG A 57 8.71 8.85 11.93
CA ARG A 57 9.07 8.63 10.52
C ARG A 57 8.84 9.87 9.67
N ALA A 58 7.84 10.68 10.01
CA ALA A 58 7.53 11.92 9.31
C ALA A 58 8.63 12.99 9.42
N GLU A 59 9.45 12.96 10.48
CA GLU A 59 10.61 13.85 10.64
C GLU A 59 11.62 13.77 9.48
N ARG A 60 11.64 12.67 8.73
CA ARG A 60 12.49 12.48 7.54
C ARG A 60 11.96 13.18 6.29
N MET A 61 10.78 13.80 6.38
CA MET A 61 10.18 14.51 5.27
C MET A 61 10.84 15.87 5.10
N GLU A 62 11.61 16.02 4.03
CA GLU A 62 12.28 17.28 3.67
C GLU A 62 11.35 18.21 2.88
N GLN A 63 10.16 18.49 3.42
CA GLN A 63 9.18 19.41 2.82
C GLN A 63 8.66 20.42 3.85
N PRO A 64 9.22 21.65 3.88
CA PRO A 64 8.87 22.66 4.89
C PRO A 64 7.39 23.05 4.88
N ARG A 65 6.74 23.03 3.71
CA ARG A 65 5.34 23.40 3.51
C ARG A 65 4.34 22.25 3.68
N ALA A 66 4.81 21.04 4.03
CA ALA A 66 3.93 19.90 4.23
C ALA A 66 2.99 20.14 5.43
N THR A 67 1.69 19.91 5.22
CA THR A 67 0.68 19.99 6.28
C THR A 67 0.88 18.86 7.30
N ALA A 68 0.21 18.95 8.44
CA ALA A 68 0.22 17.85 9.42
C ALA A 68 -0.32 16.54 8.81
N GLY A 69 -1.35 16.63 7.96
CA GLY A 69 -1.89 15.48 7.22
C GLY A 69 -0.87 14.88 6.27
N ASP A 70 -0.18 15.70 5.45
CA ASP A 70 0.87 15.23 4.54
C ASP A 70 1.99 14.49 5.29
N ARG A 71 2.42 15.04 6.43
CA ARG A 71 3.44 14.45 7.30
C ARG A 71 2.99 13.11 7.86
N GLU A 72 1.74 13.00 8.32
CA GLU A 72 1.18 11.75 8.82
C GLU A 72 1.12 10.68 7.71
N LEU A 73 0.63 11.03 6.52
CA LEU A 73 0.58 10.13 5.36
C LEU A 73 1.97 9.61 5.00
N PHE A 74 2.95 10.51 4.89
CA PHE A 74 4.34 10.12 4.61
C PHE A 74 4.96 9.28 5.73
N GLY A 75 4.69 9.61 6.99
CA GLY A 75 5.13 8.85 8.15
C GLY A 75 4.61 7.41 8.12
N ALA A 76 3.32 7.22 7.80
CA ALA A 76 2.68 5.92 7.70
C ALA A 76 3.27 5.08 6.55
N VAL A 77 3.45 5.69 5.37
CA VAL A 77 4.12 5.06 4.23
C VAL A 77 5.55 4.66 4.59
N SER A 78 6.30 5.54 5.24
CA SER A 78 7.69 5.29 5.64
C SER A 78 7.81 4.22 6.72
N LEU A 79 6.82 4.11 7.61
CA LEU A 79 6.79 3.10 8.65
C LEU A 79 6.47 1.71 8.10
N LEU A 80 5.53 1.61 7.16
CA LEU A 80 5.08 0.33 6.58
C LEU A 80 5.90 -0.11 5.37
N GLY A 81 6.38 0.83 4.55
CA GLY A 81 7.13 0.54 3.33
C GLY A 81 8.47 -0.14 3.58
N GLY A 82 9.13 0.20 4.69
CA GLY A 82 10.35 -0.48 5.14
C GLY A 82 10.15 -1.92 5.66
N LYS A 83 8.90 -2.40 5.77
CA LYS A 83 8.61 -3.74 6.27
C LYS A 83 8.50 -4.74 5.12
N GLY A 84 9.34 -5.78 5.13
CA GLY A 84 9.38 -6.80 4.06
C GLY A 84 8.11 -7.65 3.92
N ALA A 85 7.29 -7.70 4.99
CA ALA A 85 5.99 -8.38 4.99
C ALA A 85 4.93 -7.63 4.16
N VAL A 86 5.02 -6.30 4.07
CA VAL A 86 4.08 -5.49 3.27
C VAL A 86 4.42 -5.67 1.79
N LYS A 87 3.49 -6.21 1.01
CA LYS A 87 3.65 -6.54 -0.41
C LYS A 87 3.07 -5.50 -1.36
N GLY A 88 2.24 -4.58 -0.87
CA GLY A 88 1.67 -3.49 -1.68
C GLY A 88 0.99 -2.42 -0.83
N PHE A 89 0.55 -1.35 -1.48
CA PHE A 89 -0.14 -0.21 -0.85
C PHE A 89 -1.49 0.06 -1.51
N VAL A 90 -2.50 0.24 -0.68
CA VAL A 90 -3.79 0.82 -1.05
C VAL A 90 -3.84 2.21 -0.44
N PHE A 91 -3.80 3.23 -1.29
CA PHE A 91 -3.90 4.63 -0.92
C PHE A 91 -5.35 5.09 -1.05
N VAL A 92 -5.94 5.61 0.03
CA VAL A 92 -7.36 5.92 0.14
C VAL A 92 -7.55 7.41 0.40
N SER A 93 -8.30 8.08 -0.47
CA SER A 93 -8.80 9.45 -0.29
C SER A 93 -10.32 9.48 -0.32
N GLY A 94 -10.92 10.48 0.31
CA GLY A 94 -12.33 10.79 0.08
C GLY A 94 -12.53 11.34 -1.33
N ALA A 95 -13.66 11.04 -1.97
CA ALA A 95 -13.91 11.42 -3.36
C ALA A 95 -13.94 12.93 -3.61
N ARG A 96 -14.20 13.71 -2.56
CA ARG A 96 -14.24 15.18 -2.60
C ARG A 96 -12.95 15.82 -2.08
N ASP A 97 -11.95 15.03 -1.72
CA ASP A 97 -10.67 15.50 -1.19
C ASP A 97 -9.55 15.41 -2.22
N GLY A 98 -9.54 16.36 -3.15
CA GLY A 98 -8.54 16.43 -4.22
C GLY A 98 -7.12 16.74 -3.71
N ALA A 99 -6.99 17.40 -2.55
CA ALA A 99 -5.68 17.72 -1.97
C ALA A 99 -5.00 16.44 -1.45
N THR A 100 -5.73 15.64 -0.66
CA THR A 100 -5.26 14.33 -0.21
C THR A 100 -5.01 13.41 -1.39
N ALA A 101 -5.93 13.32 -2.36
CA ALA A 101 -5.75 12.47 -3.54
C ALA A 101 -4.44 12.80 -4.28
N SER A 102 -4.15 14.10 -4.45
CA SER A 102 -2.91 14.57 -5.07
C SER A 102 -1.66 14.20 -4.25
N ALA A 103 -1.73 14.33 -2.93
CA ALA A 103 -0.64 13.94 -2.03
C ALA A 103 -0.35 12.44 -2.08
N LEU A 104 -1.41 11.62 -2.06
CA LEU A 104 -1.33 10.16 -2.15
C LEU A 104 -0.78 9.71 -3.51
N SER A 105 -1.16 10.37 -4.61
CA SER A 105 -0.60 10.09 -5.95
C SER A 105 0.92 10.25 -5.96
N ARG A 106 1.43 11.38 -5.44
CA ARG A 106 2.88 11.63 -5.33
C ARG A 106 3.59 10.59 -4.46
N LEU A 107 2.93 10.11 -3.40
CA LEU A 107 3.48 9.04 -2.56
C LEU A 107 3.48 7.70 -3.30
N ALA A 108 2.44 7.40 -4.08
CA ALA A 108 2.30 6.18 -4.86
C ALA A 108 3.37 6.06 -5.95
N GLU A 109 3.68 7.15 -6.66
CA GLU A 109 4.73 7.22 -7.69
C GLU A 109 6.12 6.85 -7.17
N ARG A 110 6.35 7.04 -5.87
CA ARG A 110 7.64 6.75 -5.22
C ARG A 110 7.74 5.31 -4.69
N GLN A 111 6.69 4.49 -4.84
CA GLN A 111 6.71 3.12 -4.34
C GLN A 111 7.25 2.15 -5.37
N HIS A 112 8.13 1.26 -4.91
CA HIS A 112 8.66 0.13 -5.71
C HIS A 112 7.83 -1.15 -5.54
N LYS A 113 6.69 -1.06 -4.86
CA LYS A 113 5.74 -2.17 -4.65
C LYS A 113 4.44 -1.83 -5.37
N PRO A 114 3.61 -2.80 -5.75
CA PRO A 114 2.28 -2.55 -6.30
C PRO A 114 1.49 -1.53 -5.47
N THR A 115 0.92 -0.54 -6.15
CA THR A 115 0.07 0.50 -5.55
C THR A 115 -1.31 0.51 -6.20
N LEU A 116 -2.31 0.90 -5.42
CA LEU A 116 -3.66 1.20 -5.86
C LEU A 116 -4.09 2.51 -5.20
N LEU A 117 -4.64 3.44 -5.98
CA LEU A 117 -5.29 4.65 -5.49
C LEU A 117 -6.81 4.39 -5.50
N LEU A 118 -7.46 4.55 -4.35
CA LEU A 118 -8.90 4.40 -4.17
C LEU A 118 -9.50 5.72 -3.71
N SER A 119 -10.60 6.08 -4.35
CA SER A 119 -11.43 7.22 -4.01
C SER A 119 -12.73 6.70 -3.39
N VAL A 120 -13.07 7.14 -2.17
CA VAL A 120 -14.23 6.63 -1.44
C VAL A 120 -15.29 7.71 -1.19
N ASP A 121 -16.56 7.35 -1.41
CA ASP A 121 -17.77 8.14 -1.19
C ASP A 121 -18.91 7.24 -0.65
N GLY A 122 -18.62 6.44 0.38
CA GLY A 122 -19.61 5.58 1.04
C GLY A 122 -19.96 4.28 0.32
N GLN A 123 -19.23 3.89 -0.72
CA GLN A 123 -19.42 2.60 -1.37
C GLN A 123 -18.93 1.42 -0.52
N VAL A 124 -19.48 0.24 -0.79
CA VAL A 124 -19.11 -1.03 -0.13
C VAL A 124 -18.37 -2.00 -1.05
N ASP A 125 -18.39 -1.76 -2.36
CA ASP A 125 -17.74 -2.58 -3.37
C ASP A 125 -16.49 -1.89 -3.93
N PHE A 126 -15.44 -2.68 -4.15
CA PHE A 126 -14.12 -2.20 -4.61
C PHE A 126 -13.53 -3.13 -5.68
N PRO A 127 -14.10 -3.15 -6.90
CA PRO A 127 -13.69 -4.09 -7.96
C PRO A 127 -12.19 -3.99 -8.32
N GLU A 128 -11.59 -2.82 -8.14
CA GLU A 128 -10.17 -2.58 -8.41
C GLU A 128 -9.24 -3.38 -7.49
N LEU A 129 -9.73 -3.82 -6.33
CA LEU A 129 -8.95 -4.64 -5.40
C LEU A 129 -8.60 -6.01 -5.98
N ALA A 130 -9.43 -6.57 -6.87
CA ALA A 130 -9.15 -7.87 -7.49
C ALA A 130 -7.90 -7.80 -8.40
N ALA A 131 -7.82 -6.78 -9.26
CA ALA A 131 -6.66 -6.55 -10.11
C ALA A 131 -5.41 -6.18 -9.28
N PHE A 132 -5.60 -5.46 -8.17
CA PHE A 132 -4.50 -5.17 -7.24
C PHE A 132 -3.98 -6.44 -6.53
N ARG A 133 -4.88 -7.32 -6.06
CA ARG A 133 -4.51 -8.62 -5.49
C ARG A 133 -3.60 -9.38 -6.46
N ASP A 134 -3.97 -9.47 -7.73
CA ASP A 134 -3.17 -10.21 -8.72
C ASP A 134 -1.76 -9.65 -8.85
N ARG A 135 -1.61 -8.33 -8.90
CA ARG A 135 -0.29 -7.68 -8.93
C ARG A 135 0.52 -7.98 -7.66
N VAL A 136 -0.13 -8.02 -6.50
CA VAL A 136 0.50 -8.30 -5.20
C VAL A 136 0.93 -9.77 -5.07
N THR A 137 0.14 -10.72 -5.59
CA THR A 137 0.41 -12.17 -5.46
C THR A 137 1.31 -12.71 -6.58
N LEU A 138 1.14 -12.23 -7.83
CA LEU A 138 1.96 -12.65 -8.97
C LEU A 138 3.36 -12.02 -8.97
N GLY A 139 3.52 -10.85 -8.34
CA GLY A 139 4.81 -10.16 -8.17
C GLY A 139 5.84 -10.93 -7.32
N GLY A 140 5.46 -12.07 -6.71
CA GLY A 140 6.39 -12.99 -6.05
C GLY A 140 7.01 -14.05 -6.98
N ALA A 141 6.45 -14.28 -8.18
CA ALA A 141 6.86 -15.36 -9.09
C ALA A 141 7.62 -14.88 -10.34
N ALA A 142 7.64 -13.59 -10.64
CA ALA A 142 8.25 -13.07 -11.87
C ALA A 142 9.66 -12.51 -11.62
N ARG A 143 10.64 -13.39 -11.39
CA ARG A 143 11.99 -13.15 -11.90
C ARG A 143 12.07 -13.90 -13.22
N PRO A 144 12.23 -13.23 -14.38
CA PRO A 144 12.66 -13.95 -15.57
C PRO A 144 14.05 -14.51 -15.23
N ALA A 145 14.21 -15.83 -15.34
CA ALA A 145 15.54 -16.41 -15.36
C ALA A 145 16.35 -15.67 -16.45
N PRO A 146 17.59 -15.24 -16.18
CA PRO A 146 18.45 -14.79 -17.26
C PRO A 146 18.53 -15.96 -18.25
N GLY A 147 17.94 -15.76 -19.43
CA GLY A 147 17.98 -16.74 -20.50
C GLY A 147 19.43 -17.09 -20.75
N GLY A 148 19.77 -18.36 -20.52
CA GLY A 148 21.01 -18.93 -21.00
C GLY A 148 21.01 -18.78 -22.51
N VAL A 149 21.82 -17.85 -23.00
CA VAL A 149 22.29 -17.87 -24.38
C VAL A 149 23.29 -19.01 -24.45
N ASP A 150 22.79 -20.21 -24.74
CA ASP A 150 23.62 -21.28 -25.27
C ASP A 150 23.84 -20.99 -26.75
N SER A 151 24.89 -20.21 -27.02
CA SER A 151 25.44 -20.08 -28.37
C SER A 151 26.13 -21.39 -28.73
N ALA A 152 25.39 -22.29 -29.38
CA ALA A 152 25.97 -23.37 -30.17
C ALA A 152 26.01 -22.93 -31.65
N GLU A 153 26.99 -22.09 -31.98
CA GLU A 153 27.65 -22.14 -33.29
C GLU A 153 28.63 -23.34 -33.21
N GLY A 154 28.71 -24.32 -34.10
CA GLY A 154 28.30 -24.35 -35.50
C GLY A 154 29.52 -24.29 -36.42
N GLU A 155 30.45 -25.24 -36.34
CA GLU A 155 31.49 -25.49 -37.38
C GLU A 155 31.95 -26.96 -37.21
N GLY A 156 31.95 -27.85 -38.20
CA GLY A 156 32.23 -27.68 -39.63
C GLY A 156 33.53 -28.42 -39.93
N ALA A 157 33.48 -29.38 -40.85
CA ALA A 157 34.57 -30.31 -41.21
C ALA A 157 35.83 -29.64 -41.77
#